data_AF-A0A834DFW8-F1
#
_entry.id   AF-A0A834DFW8-F1
#
_cell.length_a   1.000
_cell.length_b   1.000
_cell.length_c   1.000
_cell.angle_alpha   90.00
_cell.angle_beta   90.00
_cell.angle_gamma   90.00
#
_symmetry.space_group_name_H-M   'P 1'
#
loop_
_entity.id
_entity.type
_entity.pdbx_description
1 polymer ?
#
loop_
_entity_poly.entity_id
_entity_poly.type
_entity_poly.pdbx_seq_one_letter_code
_entity_poly.pdbx_strand_id
1 'polypeptide(L)'
;MPASLCLLGAGSFSQLELLRAERRILSRLDFRLHHPGPLLCLELLGALAGSNPQVMLLATYFLELSLLEAEAAGWEPGRCAAAALSLAHSVLHGAGSGSGPELALYSPSELGPLELCMVRAALRGPAPGCAAIFLKYARPQRQGTSLAAARLLRCPQPRLS
;
A
#
# COMPACT_ATOMS: atom_id res chain seq x y z
N MET A 1 -24.63 6.87 1.08
CA MET A 1 -26.04 6.55 0.78
C MET A 1 -26.13 5.15 0.17
N PRO A 2 -26.95 4.24 0.71
CA PRO A 2 -27.06 2.84 0.24
C PRO A 2 -27.36 2.71 -1.26
N ALA A 3 -28.13 3.65 -1.82
CA ALA A 3 -28.46 3.68 -3.25
C ALA A 3 -27.22 3.72 -4.16
N SER A 4 -26.17 4.46 -3.77
CA SER A 4 -24.91 4.53 -4.53
C SER A 4 -24.17 3.18 -4.52
N LEU A 5 -24.22 2.44 -3.40
CA LEU A 5 -23.60 1.11 -3.30
C LEU A 5 -24.37 0.07 -4.12
N CYS A 6 -25.71 0.13 -4.14
CA CYS A 6 -26.52 -0.72 -5.02
C CYS A 6 -26.17 -0.49 -6.50
N LEU A 7 -26.01 0.77 -6.90
CA LEU A 7 -25.63 1.14 -8.27
C LEU A 7 -24.24 0.63 -8.64
N LEU A 8 -23.26 0.78 -7.73
CA LEU A 8 -21.91 0.23 -7.92
C LEU A 8 -21.90 -1.31 -8.00
N GLY A 9 -22.79 -1.97 -7.27
CA GLY A 9 -22.99 -3.41 -7.34
C GLY A 9 -23.74 -3.88 -8.60
N ALA A 10 -24.05 -2.99 -9.54
CA ALA A 10 -24.82 -3.29 -10.76
C ALA A 10 -26.15 -4.02 -10.49
N GLY A 11 -26.82 -3.70 -9.37
CA GLY A 11 -28.08 -4.35 -8.98
C GLY A 11 -27.91 -5.77 -8.41
N SER A 12 -26.69 -6.24 -8.15
CA SER A 12 -26.43 -7.57 -7.55
C SER A 12 -26.92 -7.68 -6.11
N PHE A 13 -27.18 -6.55 -5.44
CA PHE A 13 -27.68 -6.50 -4.08
C PHE A 13 -28.78 -5.45 -3.95
N SER A 14 -29.82 -5.80 -3.19
CA SER A 14 -30.85 -4.87 -2.74
C SER A 14 -30.37 -4.01 -1.57
N GLN A 15 -31.03 -2.87 -1.35
CA GLN A 15 -30.76 -2.02 -0.19
C GLN A 15 -30.94 -2.79 1.14
N LEU A 16 -31.93 -3.68 1.22
CA LEU A 16 -32.18 -4.48 2.40
C LEU A 16 -31.02 -5.45 2.70
N GLU A 17 -30.45 -6.05 1.67
CA GLU A 17 -29.28 -6.94 1.81
C GLU A 17 -28.05 -6.17 2.27
N LEU A 18 -27.81 -4.98 1.74
CA LEU A 18 -26.71 -4.11 2.20
C LEU A 18 -26.85 -3.73 3.67
N LEU A 19 -28.04 -3.33 4.11
CA LEU A 19 -28.29 -2.99 5.52
C LEU A 19 -28.15 -4.21 6.44
N ARG A 20 -28.56 -5.39 5.98
CA ARG A 20 -28.34 -6.65 6.73
C ARG A 20 -26.85 -6.98 6.84
N ALA A 21 -26.09 -6.80 5.76
CA ALA A 21 -24.64 -7.00 5.76
C ALA A 21 -23.93 -6.02 6.69
N GLU A 22 -24.29 -4.73 6.64
CA GLU A 22 -23.77 -3.68 7.53
C GLU A 22 -24.00 -4.05 9.00
N ARG A 23 -25.24 -4.36 9.39
CA ARG A 23 -25.56 -4.77 10.76
C ARG A 23 -24.76 -5.99 11.21
N ARG A 24 -24.59 -6.98 10.32
CA ARG A 24 -23.80 -8.19 10.60
C ARG A 24 -22.32 -7.85 10.82
N ILE A 25 -21.74 -6.98 10.00
CA ILE A 25 -20.34 -6.54 10.12
C ILE A 25 -20.15 -5.77 11.44
N LEU A 26 -20.99 -4.78 11.71
CA LEU A 26 -20.92 -3.98 12.94
C LEU A 26 -21.04 -4.83 14.20
N SER A 27 -21.98 -5.79 14.20
CA SER A 27 -22.16 -6.71 15.32
C SER A 27 -20.95 -7.64 15.51
N ARG A 28 -20.32 -8.08 14.42
CA ARG A 28 -19.11 -8.94 14.49
C ARG A 28 -17.88 -8.19 14.98
N LEU A 29 -17.83 -6.88 14.78
CA LEU A 29 -16.75 -6.02 15.24
C LEU A 29 -17.01 -5.44 16.65
N ASP A 30 -18.11 -5.81 17.32
CA ASP A 30 -18.56 -5.20 18.57
C ASP A 30 -18.59 -3.66 18.50
N PHE A 31 -18.94 -3.11 17.33
CA PHE A 31 -18.88 -1.68 17.00
C PHE A 31 -17.49 -1.02 17.22
N ARG A 32 -16.42 -1.80 17.37
CA ARG A 32 -15.03 -1.32 17.46
C ARG A 32 -14.49 -1.07 16.07
N LEU A 33 -14.79 0.11 15.52
CA LEU A 33 -14.31 0.54 14.20
C LEU A 33 -12.98 1.30 14.27
N HIS A 34 -12.45 1.54 15.47
CA HIS A 34 -11.22 2.28 15.67
C HIS A 34 -10.02 1.32 15.57
N HIS A 35 -9.35 1.34 14.42
CA HIS A 35 -8.05 0.69 14.25
C HIS A 35 -7.13 1.68 13.50
N PRO A 36 -5.85 1.81 13.90
CA PRO A 36 -4.93 2.68 13.19
C PRO A 36 -4.80 2.16 11.75
N GLY A 37 -5.29 2.95 10.80
CA GLY A 37 -5.21 2.59 9.39
C GLY A 37 -3.75 2.60 8.92
N PRO A 38 -3.38 1.74 7.97
CA PRO A 38 -2.00 1.68 7.46
C PRO A 38 -1.53 3.01 6.85
N LEU A 39 -2.45 3.83 6.31
CA LEU A 39 -2.14 5.18 5.82
C LEU A 39 -1.71 6.13 6.95
N LEU A 40 -2.41 6.10 8.10
CA LEU A 40 -2.04 6.92 9.25
C LEU A 40 -0.66 6.53 9.78
N CYS A 41 -0.38 5.22 9.88
CA CYS A 41 0.94 4.74 10.25
C CYS A 41 2.02 5.22 9.28
N LEU A 42 1.74 5.20 7.97
CA LEU A 42 2.67 5.68 6.95
C LEU A 42 2.94 7.17 7.06
N GLU A 43 1.90 7.99 7.27
CA GLU A 43 2.05 9.43 7.47
C GLU A 43 2.91 9.75 8.70
N LEU A 44 2.69 9.06 9.82
CA LEU A 44 3.47 9.22 11.04
C LEU A 44 4.93 8.83 10.84
N LEU A 45 5.19 7.64 10.27
CA LEU A 45 6.55 7.17 9.99
C LEU A 45 7.25 8.07 8.98
N GLY A 46 6.54 8.52 7.95
CA GLY A 46 7.03 9.45 6.95
C GLY A 46 7.43 10.80 7.55
N ALA A 47 6.61 11.34 8.45
CA ALA A 47 6.90 12.58 9.17
C ALA A 47 8.12 12.44 10.09
N LEU A 48 8.19 11.35 10.87
CA LEU A 48 9.33 11.04 11.74
C LEU A 48 10.63 10.89 10.94
N ALA A 49 10.54 10.31 9.75
CA ALA A 49 11.65 10.14 8.82
C ALA A 49 12.08 11.41 8.06
N GLY A 50 11.32 12.51 8.14
CA GLY A 50 11.52 13.66 7.27
C GLY A 50 11.38 13.32 5.78
N SER A 51 10.49 12.38 5.44
CA SER A 51 10.35 11.88 4.08
C SER A 51 9.76 12.94 3.14
N ASN A 52 10.33 13.06 1.95
CA ASN A 52 9.84 13.99 0.94
C ASN A 52 8.50 13.50 0.30
N PRO A 53 7.73 14.38 -0.35
CA PRO A 53 6.44 14.01 -0.94
C PRO A 53 6.52 12.92 -2.01
N GLN A 54 7.64 12.81 -2.74
CA GLN A 54 7.83 11.79 -3.77
C GLN A 54 8.01 10.39 -3.16
N VAL A 55 8.78 10.29 -2.08
CA VAL A 55 8.90 9.06 -1.26
C VAL A 55 7.54 8.69 -0.69
N MET A 56 6.81 9.65 -0.11
CA MET A 56 5.48 9.41 0.46
C MET A 56 4.48 8.92 -0.58
N LEU A 57 4.49 9.50 -1.79
CA LEU A 57 3.63 9.07 -2.88
C LEU A 57 3.94 7.63 -3.32
N LEU A 58 5.23 7.30 -3.44
CA LEU A 58 5.68 5.96 -3.81
C LEU A 58 5.40 4.94 -2.70
N ALA A 59 5.61 5.30 -1.44
CA ALA A 59 5.28 4.45 -0.30
C ALA A 59 3.77 4.20 -0.22
N THR A 60 2.95 5.22 -0.46
CA THR A 60 1.49 5.05 -0.51
C THR A 60 1.08 4.09 -1.63
N TYR A 61 1.75 4.16 -2.79
CA TYR A 61 1.54 3.22 -3.88
C TYR A 61 1.87 1.77 -3.46
N PHE A 62 3.04 1.53 -2.86
CA PHE A 62 3.43 0.20 -2.39
C PHE A 62 2.51 -0.33 -1.29
N LEU A 63 2.11 0.54 -0.37
CA LEU A 63 1.17 0.19 0.69
C LEU A 63 -0.20 -0.21 0.12
N GLU A 64 -0.70 0.52 -0.88
CA GLU A 64 -1.94 0.12 -1.56
C GLU A 64 -1.79 -1.21 -2.30
N LEU A 65 -0.65 -1.47 -2.95
CA LEU A 65 -0.39 -2.76 -3.58
C LEU A 65 -0.39 -3.93 -2.60
N SER A 66 0.02 -3.72 -1.35
CA SER A 66 -0.03 -4.77 -0.33
C SER A 66 -1.44 -5.30 -0.10
N LEU A 67 -2.48 -4.49 -0.33
CA LEU A 67 -3.89 -4.90 -0.22
C LEU A 67 -4.30 -5.96 -1.26
N LEU A 68 -3.50 -6.13 -2.33
CA LEU A 68 -3.74 -7.16 -3.35
C LEU A 68 -3.16 -8.52 -2.95
N GLU A 69 -2.29 -8.58 -1.94
CA GLU A 69 -1.64 -9.81 -1.51
C GLU A 69 -2.26 -10.31 -0.20
N ALA A 70 -2.87 -11.50 -0.24
CA ALA A 70 -3.48 -12.11 0.95
C ALA A 70 -2.48 -12.30 2.11
N GLU A 71 -1.21 -12.54 1.79
CA GLU A 71 -0.12 -12.65 2.76
C GLU A 71 0.04 -11.38 3.60
N ALA A 72 -0.25 -10.19 3.03
CA ALA A 72 -0.12 -8.91 3.73
C ALA A 72 -1.24 -8.69 4.77
N ALA A 73 -2.39 -9.35 4.62
CA ALA A 73 -3.56 -9.14 5.49
C ALA A 73 -3.35 -9.59 6.94
N GLY A 74 -2.39 -10.49 7.20
CA GLY A 74 -2.05 -10.95 8.54
C GLY A 74 -1.08 -10.05 9.30
N TRP A 75 -0.53 -9.02 8.65
CA TRP A 75 0.50 -8.17 9.25
C TRP A 75 -0.10 -6.92 9.91
N GLU A 76 0.63 -6.43 10.91
CA GLU A 76 0.28 -5.21 11.63
C GLU A 76 0.39 -3.96 10.72
N PRO A 77 -0.57 -3.02 10.77
CA PRO A 77 -0.59 -1.86 9.86
C PRO A 77 0.68 -1.01 9.89
N GLY A 78 1.28 -0.81 11.06
CA GLY A 78 2.54 -0.11 11.24
C GLY A 78 3.70 -0.80 10.52
N ARG A 79 3.78 -2.13 10.59
CA ARG A 79 4.78 -2.92 9.85
C ARG A 79 4.58 -2.84 8.33
N CYS A 80 3.34 -2.89 7.84
CA CYS A 80 3.06 -2.69 6.42
C CYS A 80 3.49 -1.29 5.95
N ALA A 81 3.21 -0.26 6.76
CA ALA A 81 3.63 1.11 6.47
C ALA A 81 5.16 1.26 6.47
N ALA A 82 5.85 0.66 7.44
CA ALA A 82 7.30 0.67 7.53
C ALA A 82 7.96 -0.01 6.32
N ALA A 83 7.46 -1.19 5.92
CA ALA A 83 7.93 -1.90 4.74
C ALA A 83 7.73 -1.07 3.46
N ALA A 84 6.55 -0.45 3.30
CA ALA A 84 6.28 0.41 2.14
C ALA A 84 7.20 1.63 2.07
N LEU A 85 7.48 2.25 3.22
CA LEU A 85 8.37 3.41 3.31
C LEU A 85 9.84 3.04 3.07
N SER A 86 10.31 1.95 3.67
CA SER A 86 11.64 1.38 3.46
C SER A 86 11.88 1.04 1.98
N LEU A 87 10.91 0.38 1.35
CA LEU A 87 10.95 0.04 -0.07
C LEU A 87 10.97 1.30 -0.95
N ALA A 88 10.16 2.31 -0.65
CA ALA A 88 10.14 3.56 -1.41
C ALA A 88 11.48 4.30 -1.35
N HIS A 89 12.11 4.36 -0.18
CA HIS A 89 13.46 4.91 -0.02
C HIS A 89 14.48 4.14 -0.84
N SER A 90 14.47 2.80 -0.73
CA SER A 90 15.38 1.91 -1.46
C SER A 90 15.25 2.03 -2.99
N VAL A 91 14.03 2.20 -3.49
CA VAL A 91 13.76 2.33 -4.93
C VAL A 91 14.20 3.70 -5.48
N LEU A 92 14.09 4.78 -4.69
CA LEU A 92 14.43 6.13 -5.13
C LEU A 92 15.91 6.48 -4.96
N HIS A 93 16.55 6.01 -3.89
CA HIS A 93 17.94 6.37 -3.55
C HIS A 93 18.94 5.23 -3.80
N GLY A 94 18.45 4.03 -4.16
CA GLY A 94 19.27 2.83 -4.36
C GLY A 94 19.63 2.12 -3.05
N ALA A 95 19.89 0.82 -3.13
CA ALA A 95 20.17 -0.06 -1.98
C ALA A 95 21.50 0.23 -1.23
N GLY A 96 22.21 1.32 -1.57
CA GLY A 96 23.51 1.69 -1.01
C GLY A 96 23.52 3.03 -0.27
N SER A 97 22.44 3.82 -0.31
CA SER A 97 22.33 4.97 0.59
C SER A 97 21.91 4.42 1.96
N GLY A 98 22.86 4.29 2.90
CA GLY A 98 22.61 3.93 4.30
C GLY A 98 21.80 4.97 5.08
N SER A 99 20.77 5.53 4.46
CA SER A 99 19.94 6.64 4.90
C SER A 99 18.47 6.38 4.54
N GLY A 100 18.03 5.12 4.54
CA GLY A 100 16.66 4.89 4.99
C GLY A 100 16.59 5.45 6.41
N PRO A 101 15.55 6.20 6.79
CA PRO A 101 15.42 6.65 8.17
C PRO A 101 15.56 5.40 9.05
N GLU A 102 16.51 5.39 9.98
CA GLU A 102 16.59 4.38 11.04
C GLU A 102 15.34 4.54 11.92
N LEU A 103 14.18 4.22 11.37
CA LEU A 103 12.99 3.91 12.12
C LEU A 103 13.30 2.56 12.74
N ALA A 104 14.08 2.58 13.83
CA ALA A 104 14.59 1.43 14.58
C ALA A 104 13.49 0.55 15.23
N LEU A 105 12.26 0.64 14.70
CA LEU A 105 11.09 -0.09 15.10
C LEU A 105 11.06 -1.51 14.52
N TYR A 106 11.65 -1.72 13.33
CA TYR A 106 11.66 -3.02 12.64
C TYR A 106 13.01 -3.30 12.00
N SER A 107 13.45 -4.55 12.08
CA SER A 107 14.65 -5.02 11.39
C SER A 107 14.40 -5.23 9.89
N PRO A 108 15.42 -5.10 9.02
CA PRO A 108 15.26 -5.37 7.58
C PRO A 108 14.74 -6.79 7.29
N SER A 109 15.13 -7.78 8.11
CA SER A 109 14.64 -9.16 8.02
C SER A 109 13.14 -9.29 8.30
N GLU A 110 12.58 -8.42 9.15
CA GLU A 110 11.14 -8.41 9.43
C GLU A 110 10.30 -7.75 8.34
N LEU A 111 10.89 -6.82 7.58
CA LEU A 111 10.21 -6.09 6.51
C LEU A 111 10.32 -6.82 5.17
N GLY A 112 11.40 -7.57 4.93
CA GLY A 112 11.69 -8.23 3.66
C GLY A 112 10.53 -9.02 3.02
N PRO A 113 9.77 -9.85 3.78
CA PRO A 113 8.61 -10.56 3.22
C PRO A 113 7.51 -9.62 2.68
N LEU A 114 7.23 -8.52 3.40
CA LEU A 114 6.26 -7.51 2.98
C LEU A 114 6.77 -6.68 1.81
N GLU A 115 8.04 -6.29 1.81
CA GLU A 115 8.64 -5.60 0.67
C GLU A 115 8.57 -6.46 -0.60
N LEU A 116 8.87 -7.75 -0.48
CA LEU A 116 8.80 -8.70 -1.59
C LEU A 116 7.37 -8.84 -2.14
N CYS A 117 6.35 -8.85 -1.28
CA CYS A 117 4.97 -8.94 -1.72
C CYS A 117 4.57 -7.68 -2.53
N MET A 118 4.97 -6.49 -2.07
CA MET A 118 4.73 -5.22 -2.75
C MET A 118 5.49 -5.13 -4.09
N VAL A 119 6.75 -5.57 -4.12
CA VAL A 119 7.56 -5.64 -5.35
C VAL A 119 6.92 -6.58 -6.36
N ARG A 120 6.48 -7.77 -5.92
CA ARG A 120 5.80 -8.74 -6.78
C ARG A 120 4.52 -8.15 -7.37
N ALA A 121 3.70 -7.50 -6.55
CA ALA A 121 2.49 -6.81 -7.00
C ALA A 121 2.79 -5.67 -7.99
N ALA A 122 3.83 -4.87 -7.75
CA ALA A 122 4.24 -3.80 -8.65
C ALA A 122 4.72 -4.33 -10.01
N LEU A 123 5.49 -5.42 -10.03
CA LEU A 123 6.04 -6.02 -11.25
C LEU A 123 4.98 -6.71 -12.11
N ARG A 124 3.89 -7.22 -11.50
CA ARG A 124 2.72 -7.75 -12.22
C ARG A 124 2.05 -6.67 -13.09
N GLY A 125 2.21 -5.40 -12.75
CA GLY A 125 1.67 -4.28 -13.52
C GLY A 125 0.13 -4.31 -13.59
N PRO A 126 -0.48 -3.90 -14.72
CA PRO A 126 -1.94 -3.90 -14.89
C PRO A 126 -2.48 -5.30 -15.22
N ALA A 127 -2.32 -6.26 -14.30
CA ALA A 127 -2.84 -7.61 -14.46
C ALA A 127 -4.39 -7.63 -14.43
N PRO A 128 -5.04 -8.52 -15.20
CA PRO A 128 -6.50 -8.68 -15.18
C PRO A 128 -7.01 -8.89 -13.74
N GLY A 129 -8.09 -8.18 -13.38
CA GLY A 129 -8.68 -8.25 -12.04
C GLY A 129 -7.97 -7.44 -10.94
N CYS A 130 -6.72 -7.01 -11.14
CA CYS A 130 -5.92 -6.28 -10.14
C CYS A 130 -5.35 -4.93 -10.64
N ALA A 131 -5.72 -4.50 -11.85
CA ALA A 131 -5.11 -3.32 -12.50
C ALA A 131 -5.50 -1.96 -11.89
N ALA A 132 -6.52 -1.88 -11.03
CA ALA A 132 -7.10 -0.62 -10.57
C ALA A 132 -6.07 0.29 -9.89
N ILE A 133 -5.22 -0.26 -9.01
CA ILE A 133 -4.19 0.51 -8.30
C ILE A 133 -3.10 0.97 -9.27
N PHE A 134 -2.63 0.08 -10.15
CA PHE A 134 -1.64 0.44 -11.17
C PHE A 134 -2.11 1.61 -12.03
N LEU A 135 -3.36 1.55 -12.51
CA LEU A 135 -3.96 2.59 -13.35
C LEU A 135 -4.22 3.89 -12.59
N LYS A 136 -4.62 3.81 -11.31
CA LYS A 136 -4.75 4.99 -10.42
C LYS A 136 -3.44 5.79 -10.35
N TYR A 137 -2.32 5.08 -10.16
CA TYR A 137 -1.00 5.70 -10.02
C TYR A 137 -0.27 5.94 -11.35
N ALA A 138 -0.78 5.45 -12.47
CA ALA A 138 -0.27 5.76 -13.80
C ALA A 138 -0.71 7.16 -14.28
N ARG A 139 -1.72 7.76 -13.63
CA ARG A 139 -2.28 9.06 -14.01
C ARG A 139 -1.26 10.20 -13.83
N PRO A 140 -1.34 11.27 -14.64
CA PRO A 140 -0.48 12.45 -14.47
C PRO A 140 -0.60 13.11 -13.09
N GLN A 141 -1.79 13.11 -12.49
CA GLN A 141 -2.02 13.64 -11.12
C GLN A 141 -1.24 12.86 -10.06
N ARG A 142 -0.88 11.61 -10.36
CA ARG A 142 -0.04 10.73 -9.54
C ARG A 142 1.34 10.58 -10.15
N GLN A 143 1.79 11.52 -10.99
CA GLN A 143 3.14 11.58 -11.56
C GLN A 143 3.60 10.31 -12.32
N GLY A 144 2.66 9.44 -12.73
CA GLY A 144 3.02 8.15 -13.31
C GLY A 144 3.84 7.25 -12.36
N THR A 145 3.67 7.37 -11.03
CA THR A 145 4.43 6.63 -10.02
C THR A 145 4.47 5.13 -10.27
N SER A 146 3.37 4.51 -10.71
CA SER A 146 3.35 3.06 -10.99
C SER A 146 4.24 2.67 -12.17
N LEU A 147 4.29 3.50 -13.22
CA LEU A 147 5.17 3.30 -14.37
C LEU A 147 6.64 3.47 -13.96
N ALA A 148 6.94 4.49 -13.16
CA ALA A 148 8.29 4.73 -12.65
C ALA A 148 8.76 3.59 -11.74
N ALA A 149 7.93 3.16 -10.79
CA ALA A 149 8.21 2.05 -9.90
C ALA A 149 8.49 0.75 -10.66
N ALA A 150 7.64 0.39 -11.64
CA ALA A 150 7.84 -0.80 -12.45
C ALA A 150 9.14 -0.77 -13.27
N ARG A 151 9.58 0.41 -13.72
CA ARG A 151 10.87 0.57 -14.42
C ARG A 151 12.05 0.42 -13.47
N LEU A 152 12.03 1.13 -12.34
CA LEU A 152 13.11 1.11 -11.34
C LEU A 152 13.31 -0.28 -10.73
N LEU A 153 12.22 -1.02 -10.46
CA LEU A 153 12.28 -2.38 -9.93
C LEU A 153 12.81 -3.41 -10.94
N ARG A 154 12.65 -3.18 -12.25
CA ARG A 154 13.19 -4.06 -13.31
C ARG A 154 14.66 -3.81 -13.60
N CYS A 155 15.13 -2.58 -13.38
CA CYS A 155 16.52 -2.18 -13.57
C CYS A 155 17.13 -1.76 -12.23
N PRO A 156 17.48 -2.70 -11.34
CA PRO A 156 18.14 -2.36 -10.08
C PRO A 156 19.41 -1.56 -10.37
N GLN A 157 19.53 -0.39 -9.75
CA GLN A 157 20.71 0.47 -9.87
C GLN A 157 21.97 -0.35 -9.50
N PRO A 158 23.07 -0.22 -10.26
CA PRO A 158 24.31 -0.93 -9.94
C PRO A 158 24.76 -0.53 -8.54
N ARG A 159 25.05 -1.52 -7.68
CA ARG A 159 25.68 -1.30 -6.39
C ARG A 159 27.08 -0.76 -6.66
N LEU A 160 27.27 0.56 -6.57
CA LEU A 160 28.59 1.15 -6.54
C LEU A 160 29.23 0.74 -5.21
N SER A 161 30.05 -0.31 -5.29
CA SER A 161 30.93 -0.82 -4.23
C SER A 161 32.09 0.12 -3.97
#